data_AF-A0A937TYE6-F1
#
_entry.id   AF-A0A937TYE6-F1
#
_cell.length_a   1.000
_cell.length_b   1.000
_cell.length_c   1.000
_cell.angle_alpha   90.00
_cell.angle_beta   90.00
_cell.angle_gamma   90.00
#
_symmetry.space_group_name_H-M   'P 1'
#
loop_
_entity.id
_entity.type
_entity.pdbx_description
1 polymer ?
#
loop_
_entity_poly.entity_id
_entity_poly.type
_entity_poly.pdbx_seq_one_letter_code
_entity_poly.pdbx_strand_id
1 'polypeptide(L)' 'MNTVFAVLKSKSVSSFGIMYLSAALKQAGHTVRLLQVENSLDLLGQLADNAPPDLLAFSVTTGLHKCYIAM' A
#
# COMPACT_ATOMS: atom_id res chain seq x y z
N MET A 1 8.02 -11.72 -5.38
CA MET A 1 7.19 -10.63 -5.93
C MET A 1 7.42 -9.35 -5.14
N ASN A 2 7.46 -8.22 -5.83
CA ASN A 2 7.49 -6.87 -5.30
C ASN A 2 6.05 -6.42 -4.99
N THR A 3 5.72 -6.34 -3.70
CA THR A 3 4.40 -5.94 -3.20
C THR A 3 4.47 -4.55 -2.59
N VAL A 4 3.54 -3.69 -2.97
CA VAL A 4 3.39 -2.35 -2.40
C VAL A 4 2.07 -2.28 -1.65
N PHE A 5 2.12 -1.88 -0.39
CA PHE A 5 0.96 -1.45 0.37
C PHE A 5 0.88 0.06 0.33
N ALA A 6 -0.26 0.59 -0.10
CA ALA A 6 -0.56 2.02 -0.03
C ALA A 6 -1.54 2.29 1.12
N VAL A 7 -1.18 3.26 1.97
CA VAL A 7 -2.00 3.69 3.11
C VAL A 7 -2.24 5.17 3.02
N LEU A 8 -3.52 5.55 2.98
CA LEU A 8 -3.89 6.94 3.12
C LEU A 8 -3.56 7.42 4.54
N LYS A 9 -2.79 8.51 4.64
CA LYS A 9 -2.41 9.12 5.91
C LYS A 9 -3.67 9.50 6.69
N SER A 10 -4.07 8.64 7.63
CA SER A 10 -5.10 8.96 8.62
C SER A 10 -4.40 9.19 9.95
N LYS A 11 -4.66 10.33 10.60
CA LYS A 11 -4.03 10.69 11.88
C LYS A 11 -4.45 9.79 13.05
N SER A 12 -5.42 8.90 12.85
CA SER A 12 -6.17 8.26 13.94
C SER A 12 -6.28 6.73 13.85
N VAL A 13 -5.77 6.07 12.81
CA VAL A 13 -5.90 4.61 12.65
C VAL A 13 -4.56 3.96 12.34
N SER A 14 -4.06 3.17 13.29
CA SER A 14 -2.89 2.31 13.11
C SER A 14 -3.19 1.19 12.11
N SER A 15 -2.29 0.97 11.15
CA SER A 15 -2.46 0.00 10.06
C SER A 15 -2.01 -1.43 10.45
N PHE A 16 -2.49 -1.95 11.59
CA PHE A 16 -2.04 -3.23 12.13
C PHE A 16 -2.24 -4.42 11.18
N GLY A 17 -3.34 -4.43 10.41
CA GLY A 17 -3.58 -5.46 9.39
C GLY A 17 -2.51 -5.49 8.30
N ILE A 18 -2.06 -4.32 7.83
CA ILE A 18 -0.95 -4.23 6.86
C ILE A 18 0.35 -4.68 7.49
N MET A 19 0.61 -4.33 8.74
CA MET A 19 1.82 -4.77 9.44
C MET A 19 1.89 -6.30 9.49
N TYR A 20 0.78 -6.95 9.85
CA TYR A 20 0.71 -8.41 9.94
C TYR A 20 0.87 -9.09 8.58
N LEU A 21 0.15 -8.61 7.56
CA LEU A 21 0.26 -9.12 6.18
C LEU A 21 1.67 -8.92 5.60
N SER A 22 2.28 -7.76 5.88
CA SER A 22 3.64 -7.46 5.44
C SER A 22 4.65 -8.43 6.04
N ALA A 23 4.48 -8.81 7.32
CA ALA A 23 5.35 -9.78 7.96
C ALA A 23 5.23 -11.18 7.32
N ALA A 24 4.01 -11.66 7.08
CA ALA A 24 3.77 -12.95 6.44
C ALA A 24 4.32 -13.00 5.00
N LEU A 25 4.10 -11.95 4.21
CA LEU A 25 4.63 -11.85 2.83
C LEU A 25 6.16 -11.82 2.81
N LYS A 26 6.78 -11.07 3.72
CA LYS A 26 8.26 -11.06 3.86
C LYS A 26 8.79 -12.44 4.23
N GLN A 27 8.12 -13.16 5.14
CA GLN A 27 8.49 -14.52 5.51
C GLN A 27 8.40 -15.49 4.32
N ALA A 28 7.45 -15.27 3.40
CA ALA A 28 7.33 -16.02 2.14
C ALA A 28 8.32 -15.56 1.04
N GLY A 29 9.26 -14.66 1.34
CA GLY A 29 10.28 -14.20 0.39
C GLY A 29 9.83 -13.06 -0.55
N HIS A 30 8.73 -12.39 -0.23
CA HIS A 30 8.29 -11.22 -0.99
C HIS A 30 9.02 -9.96 -0.53
N THR A 31 9.34 -9.08 -1.48
CA THR A 31 9.78 -7.73 -1.19
C THR A 31 8.55 -6.87 -0.93
N VAL A 32 8.44 -6.28 0.25
CA VAL A 32 7.27 -5.48 0.64
C VAL A 32 7.66 -4.04 0.95
N ARG A 33 6.98 -3.08 0.33
CA ARG A 33 7.11 -1.64 0.61
C ARG A 33 5.79 -1.07 1.14
N LEU A 34 5.89 -0.13 2.07
CA LEU A 34 4.75 0.63 2.58
C LEU A 34 4.88 2.07 2.10
N LEU A 35 3.88 2.55 1.36
CA LEU A 35 3.77 3.95 0.96
C LEU A 35 2.70 4.62 1.82
N GLN A 36 3.10 5.70 2.49
CA GLN A 36 2.15 6.61 3.11
C GLN A 36 1.81 7.68 2.08
N VAL A 37 0.53 7.75 1.71
CA VAL A 37 0.08 8.63 0.64
C VAL A 37 -0.96 9.60 1.17
N GLU A 38 -0.92 10.83 0.69
CA GLU A 38 -1.94 11.84 1.05
C GLU A 38 -3.17 11.75 0.15
N ASN A 39 -2.98 11.35 -1.11
CA ASN A 39 -4.03 11.19 -2.11
C ASN A 39 -3.55 10.26 -3.24
N SER A 40 -4.38 10.07 -4.27
CA SER A 40 -4.08 9.21 -5.42
C SER A 40 -2.97 9.76 -6.33
N LEU A 41 -2.82 11.08 -6.48
CA LEU A 41 -1.74 11.66 -7.29
C LEU A 41 -0.37 11.44 -6.64
N ASP A 42 -0.29 11.60 -5.33
CA ASP A 42 0.90 11.30 -4.54
C ASP A 42 1.29 9.82 -4.65
N LEU A 43 0.32 8.91 -4.58
CA LEU A 43 0.55 7.49 -4.84
C LEU A 43 1.13 7.23 -6.23
N LEU A 44 0.55 7.83 -7.27
CA LEU A 44 1.02 7.65 -8.65
C LEU A 44 2.44 8.20 -8.83
N GLY A 45 2.76 9.36 -8.25
CA GLY A 45 4.12 9.92 -8.26
C GLY A 45 5.12 8.97 -7.60
N GLN A 46 4.81 8.49 -6.39
CA GLN A 46 5.67 7.54 -5.68
C GLN A 46 5.83 6.21 -6.42
N LEU A 47 4.80 5.74 -7.14
CA LEU A 47 4.90 4.53 -7.97
C LEU A 47 5.73 4.77 -9.23
N ALA A 48 5.64 5.94 -9.87
CA ALA A 48 6.39 6.28 -11.07
C ALA A 48 7.89 6.43 -10.82
N ASP A 49 8.28 6.93 -9.64
CA ASP A 49 9.69 7.06 -9.22
C ASP A 49 10.35 5.72 -8.86
N ASN A 50 9.60 4.62 -8.88
CA ASN A 50 10.02 3.32 -8.38
C ASN A 50 9.79 2.21 -9.40
N ALA A 51 10.50 1.08 -9.23
CA ALA A 51 10.19 -0.12 -10.00
C ALA A 51 8.72 -0.53 -9.80
N PRO A 52 7.99 -0.87 -10.88
CA PRO A 52 6.57 -1.19 -10.81
C PRO A 52 6.35 -2.40 -9.88
N PRO A 53 5.32 -2.36 -9.01
CA PRO A 53 4.99 -3.51 -8.19
C PRO A 53 4.30 -4.60 -9.01
N ASP A 54 4.53 -5.86 -8.64
CA ASP A 54 3.75 -6.99 -9.15
C ASP A 54 2.33 -6.98 -8.56
N LEU A 55 2.18 -6.42 -7.35
CA LEU A 55 0.92 -6.32 -6.63
C LEU A 55 0.86 -5.01 -5.86
N LEU A 56 -0.22 -4.26 -6.08
CA LEU A 56 -0.57 -3.08 -5.29
C LEU A 56 -1.80 -3.40 -4.42
N ALA A 57 -1.66 -3.24 -3.12
CA ALA A 57 -2.68 -3.55 -2.14
C ALA A 57 -3.02 -2.33 -1.27
N PHE A 58 -4.29 -2.22 -0.90
CA PHE A 58 -4.83 -1.16 -0.03
C PHE A 58 -5.47 -1.80 1.19
N SER A 59 -5.29 -1.19 2.36
CA SER A 59 -6.08 -1.55 3.54
C SER A 59 -7.08 -0.45 3.83
N VAL A 60 -8.34 -0.86 3.94
CA VAL A 60 -9.47 0.04 4.17
C VAL A 60 -10.21 -0.51 5.38
N THR A 61 -10.00 0.11 6.53
CA THR A 61 -10.65 -0.32 7.78
C THR A 61 -12.07 0.23 7.93
N THR A 62 -12.41 1.31 7.22
CA THR A 62 -13.70 2.03 7.35
C THR A 62 -14.67 1.84 6.18
N GLY A 63 -14.24 1.15 5.12
CA GLY A 63 -14.99 1.06 3.85
C GLY A 63 -15.06 2.35 3.01
N LEU A 64 -14.49 3.47 3.49
CA LEU A 64 -14.65 4.81 2.89
C LEU A 64 -13.58 5.20 1.87
N HIS A 65 -12.55 4.37 1.68
CA HIS A 65 -11.42 4.71 0.80
C HIS A 65 -11.36 3.73 -0.37
N LYS A 66 -12.08 4.04 -1.44
CA LYS A 66 -11.97 3.35 -2.73
C LYS A 66 -10.99 4.12 -3.61
N CYS A 67 -9.80 3.58 -3.84
CA CYS A 67 -8.93 4.05 -4.93
C CYS A 67 -9.06 3.07 -6.09
N TYR A 68 -9.58 3.57 -7.22
CA TYR A 68 -9.55 2.86 -8.49
C TYR A 68 -8.30 3.34 -9.23
N ILE A 69 -7.41 2.41 -9.55
CA ILE A 69 -6.30 2.69 -10.46
C ILE A 69 -6.69 2.04 -11.77
N ALA A 70 -7.05 2.86 -12.76
CA ALA A 70 -7.14 2.41 -14.14
C ALA A 70 -5.70 2.26 -14.63
N MET A 71 -5.34 1.03 -15.01
CA MET A 71 -4.14 0.75 -15.82
C MET A 71 -4.55 0.68 -17.28
#